data_AF-W3XDM5-F1
#
_entry.id   AF-W3XDM5-F1
#
_cell.length_a   1.000
_cell.length_b   1.000
_cell.length_c   1.000
_cell.angle_alpha   90.00
_cell.angle_beta   90.00
_cell.angle_gamma   90.00
#
_symmetry.space_group_name_H-M   'P 1'
#
loop_
_entity.id
_entity.type
_entity.pdbx_description
1 polymer ?
#
loop_
_entity_poly.entity_id
_entity_poly.type
_entity_poly.pdbx_seq_one_letter_code
_entity_poly.pdbx_strand_id
1 'polypeptide(L)'
;MATTSYSVNGSWVAPSFRNISGQCNATYCENLHIDCDVVTNYFANSILVQSRENKLTDDQAGDVGYLTAWLKSLLPDEWKTEFTADQKDVLDSDLMLWYYGVWQSDRFANTNWTVYDEHDDELEAYDSILAISQTEAFSCDGRKICDKIEIRGDPDVSGRGMLMAYIILAVLATIYFLILTTDRLISQVYESRGGDARRQSWNRIVTAFRETVDDFLSAALIFAIALLGATIARDYMYLNRKNETQPADVWSYALQGSALTSIFSVFPCMILQTVTTLVNATYQRYQRLFLWSTVISLAIAVGILTQEAMGDLFTQNDAFHRLLSPEYDYSDWTDMKLYDSDVALWNESVSRAGVYRTMIWEQYCVSNDVTRELNTLVAAGFGVQAPYFMFCLLAIVAVLIPVICPIRLASTPDEYVKNQYGMLHSQATRVMTHLRVLMGLVYLAMTWLFLAKFIIYRHLVKSLAPSTDQDSDWSFGQILALAQWVPVVISLLSIWRSKTRIKTCV
;
A
#
# COMPACT_ATOMS: atom_id res chain seq x y z
N MET A 1 7.34 29.57 45.42
CA MET A 1 8.10 29.53 46.70
C MET A 1 8.18 28.08 47.14
N ALA A 2 9.28 27.39 46.81
CA ALA A 2 9.51 26.02 47.23
C ALA A 2 10.21 26.04 48.60
N THR A 3 9.64 25.34 49.59
CA THR A 3 10.30 25.11 50.88
C THR A 3 11.25 23.94 50.75
N THR A 4 12.55 24.20 50.90
CA THR A 4 13.62 23.21 50.95
C THR A 4 13.52 22.38 52.23
N SER A 5 13.29 21.06 52.11
CA SER A 5 13.58 20.09 53.17
C SER A 5 14.83 19.30 52.79
N TYR A 6 15.94 19.61 53.46
CA TYR A 6 17.15 18.78 53.41
C TYR A 6 16.97 17.54 54.31
N SER A 7 17.17 16.35 53.75
CA SER A 7 17.37 15.10 54.48
C SER A 7 18.84 14.98 54.87
N VAL A 8 19.12 14.72 56.16
CA VAL A 8 20.49 14.67 56.75
C VAL A 8 21.17 13.30 56.55
N ASN A 9 20.56 12.34 55.83
CA ASN A 9 21.07 10.96 55.78
C ASN A 9 21.35 10.41 54.37
N GLY A 10 21.73 11.26 53.40
CA GLY A 10 22.25 10.79 52.10
C GLY A 10 21.29 9.97 51.24
N SER A 11 20.03 9.78 51.66
CA SER A 11 18.97 9.26 50.82
C SER A 11 18.33 10.41 50.05
N TRP A 12 18.45 10.35 48.72
CA TRP A 12 17.63 11.13 47.82
C TRP A 12 16.16 10.79 48.09
N VAL A 13 15.37 11.81 48.43
CA VAL A 13 13.91 11.73 48.41
C VAL A 13 13.50 12.67 47.29
N ALA A 14 13.08 12.10 46.16
CA ALA A 14 12.55 12.89 45.05
C ALA A 14 11.46 13.84 45.61
N PRO A 15 11.42 15.12 45.19
CA PRO A 15 10.40 16.04 45.65
C PRO A 15 9.04 15.43 45.39
N SER A 16 8.25 15.20 46.44
CA SER A 16 6.89 14.72 46.26
C SER A 16 6.09 15.81 45.55
N PHE A 17 5.77 15.61 44.27
CA PHE A 17 4.82 16.42 43.52
C PHE A 17 3.37 16.25 43.99
N ARG A 18 3.14 15.71 45.21
CA ARG A 18 1.82 15.61 45.88
C ARG A 18 1.06 16.94 45.92
N ASN A 19 1.74 18.07 45.78
CA ASN A 19 1.09 19.38 45.73
C ASN A 19 0.66 19.84 44.33
N ILE A 20 1.00 19.11 43.26
CA ILE A 20 0.45 19.38 41.92
C ILE A 20 -0.80 18.52 41.67
N SER A 21 -0.82 17.24 42.08
CA SER A 21 -2.03 16.41 41.96
C SER A 21 -3.20 16.91 42.81
N GLY A 22 -2.92 17.50 43.99
CA GLY A 22 -3.92 18.16 44.84
C GLY A 22 -4.35 19.57 44.40
N GLN A 23 -3.70 20.16 43.39
CA GLN A 23 -4.00 21.52 42.88
C GLN A 23 -4.31 21.58 41.38
N CYS A 24 -4.28 20.47 40.66
CA CYS A 24 -4.88 20.37 39.33
C CYS A 24 -6.42 20.32 39.44
N ASN A 25 -6.99 21.43 39.91
CA ASN A 25 -8.36 21.79 39.57
C ASN A 25 -8.43 21.85 38.03
N ALA A 26 -9.50 21.40 37.39
CA ALA A 26 -9.59 21.27 35.92
C ALA A 26 -9.16 22.52 35.12
N THR A 27 -9.12 23.69 35.76
CA THR A 27 -8.66 24.99 35.22
C THR A 27 -7.13 25.17 35.19
N TYR A 28 -6.33 24.37 35.90
CA TYR A 28 -4.87 24.51 35.95
C TYR A 28 -4.14 23.65 34.89
N CYS A 29 -4.72 22.49 34.53
CA CYS A 29 -4.25 21.73 33.36
C CYS A 29 -4.48 22.46 32.04
N GLU A 30 -5.45 23.38 31.96
CA GLU A 30 -5.65 24.27 30.80
C GLU A 30 -4.48 25.23 30.55
N ASN A 31 -3.59 25.46 31.54
CA ASN A 31 -2.45 26.37 31.42
C ASN A 31 -1.09 25.66 31.37
N LEU A 32 -1.05 24.32 31.39
CA LEU A 32 0.18 23.63 31.02
C LEU A 32 0.32 23.77 29.50
N HIS A 33 1.18 24.69 29.06
CA HIS A 33 1.62 24.74 27.68
C HIS A 33 2.44 23.46 27.42
N ILE A 34 1.75 22.35 27.15
CA ILE A 34 2.35 21.13 26.65
C ILE A 34 2.91 21.50 25.28
N ASP A 35 4.23 21.45 25.17
CA ASP A 35 4.89 21.59 23.87
C ASP A 35 4.59 20.33 23.06
N CYS A 36 3.52 20.41 22.27
CA CYS A 36 3.08 19.33 21.41
C CYS A 36 4.18 18.84 20.48
N ASP A 37 5.16 19.66 20.10
CA ASP A 37 6.24 19.19 19.23
C ASP A 37 7.14 18.20 19.99
N VAL A 38 7.39 18.42 21.28
CA VAL A 38 8.23 17.50 22.06
C VAL A 38 7.48 16.22 22.44
N VAL A 39 6.21 16.32 22.85
CA VAL A 39 5.37 15.15 23.10
C VAL A 39 5.24 14.31 21.83
N THR A 40 4.97 14.95 20.69
CA THR A 40 4.87 14.26 19.40
C THR A 40 6.18 13.59 19.00
N ASN A 41 7.33 14.28 19.14
CA ASN A 41 8.63 13.69 18.84
C ASN A 41 8.95 12.51 19.76
N TYR A 42 8.59 12.59 21.05
CA TYR A 42 8.76 11.50 21.99
C TYR A 42 7.91 10.28 21.60
N PHE A 43 6.64 10.49 21.28
CA PHE A 43 5.77 9.40 20.80
C PHE A 43 6.29 8.78 19.50
N ALA A 44 6.62 9.60 18.51
CA ALA A 44 7.13 9.11 17.22
C ALA A 44 8.43 8.29 17.39
N ASN A 45 9.35 8.75 18.24
CA ASN A 45 10.59 8.03 18.56
C ASN A 45 10.30 6.72 19.29
N SER A 46 9.44 6.74 20.32
CA SER A 46 9.05 5.55 21.09
C SER A 46 8.46 4.46 20.19
N ILE A 47 7.60 4.86 19.24
CA ILE A 47 7.05 3.96 18.21
C ILE A 47 8.16 3.38 17.33
N LEU A 48 9.13 4.21 16.92
CA LEU A 48 10.25 3.76 16.09
C LEU A 48 11.15 2.76 16.81
N VAL A 49 11.46 2.96 18.10
CA VAL A 49 12.30 2.01 18.85
C VAL A 49 11.57 0.72 19.18
N GLN A 50 10.31 0.79 19.63
CA GLN A 50 9.50 -0.42 19.80
C GLN A 50 9.44 -1.23 18.50
N SER A 51 9.30 -0.54 17.34
CA SER A 51 9.26 -1.22 16.05
C SER A 51 10.58 -1.89 15.63
N ARG A 52 11.73 -1.52 16.20
CA ARG A 52 13.05 -1.97 15.74
C ARG A 52 13.56 -3.25 16.39
N GLU A 53 12.85 -3.84 17.36
CA GLU A 53 13.27 -5.03 18.13
C GLU A 53 14.71 -4.97 18.69
N ASN A 54 15.38 -3.82 18.62
CA ASN A 54 16.65 -3.62 19.27
C ASN A 54 16.35 -3.60 20.75
N LYS A 55 16.74 -4.67 21.45
CA LYS A 55 16.96 -4.62 22.90
C LYS A 55 17.63 -3.28 23.19
N LEU A 56 17.06 -2.53 24.14
CA LEU A 56 17.50 -1.20 24.61
C LEU A 56 18.92 -1.20 25.22
N THR A 57 19.80 -2.10 24.79
CA THR A 57 21.01 -2.53 25.49
C THR A 57 22.31 -2.12 24.81
N ASP A 58 22.33 -1.13 23.90
CA ASP A 58 23.60 -0.64 23.34
C ASP A 58 23.77 0.89 23.55
N ASP A 59 24.91 1.24 24.14
CA ASP A 59 25.18 2.42 24.99
C ASP A 59 25.37 3.76 24.25
N GLN A 60 24.66 3.98 23.14
CA GLN A 60 24.60 5.30 22.50
C GLN A 60 23.16 5.78 22.39
N ALA A 61 22.60 6.11 23.55
CA ALA A 61 21.46 7.00 23.78
C ALA A 61 20.46 7.11 22.61
N GLY A 62 19.84 5.99 22.24
CA GLY A 62 18.50 5.99 21.65
C GLY A 62 17.47 6.54 22.64
N ASP A 63 16.18 6.44 22.31
CA ASP A 63 14.97 6.94 23.01
C ASP A 63 15.01 7.30 24.50
N VAL A 64 15.72 6.56 25.35
CA VAL A 64 15.98 6.99 26.74
C VAL A 64 16.64 8.38 26.76
N GLY A 65 17.58 8.67 25.88
CA GLY A 65 18.20 9.99 25.74
C GLY A 65 17.23 11.09 25.30
N TYR A 66 16.27 10.78 24.41
CA TYR A 66 15.26 11.76 23.96
C TYR A 66 14.16 12.00 24.99
N LEU A 67 13.65 10.93 25.62
CA LEU A 67 12.71 11.01 26.73
C LEU A 67 13.35 11.74 27.90
N THR A 68 14.58 11.38 28.26
CA THR A 68 15.31 12.08 29.30
C THR A 68 15.61 13.53 28.92
N ALA A 69 15.89 13.83 27.65
CA ALA A 69 16.04 15.21 27.18
C ALA A 69 14.73 16.02 27.26
N TRP A 70 13.57 15.41 26.98
CA TRP A 70 12.26 16.04 27.17
C TRP A 70 11.95 16.23 28.66
N LEU A 71 12.11 15.19 29.47
CA LEU A 71 11.94 15.28 30.91
C LEU A 71 12.87 16.34 31.52
N LYS A 72 14.10 16.45 31.03
CA LYS A 72 15.04 17.52 31.39
C LYS A 72 14.59 18.90 30.91
N SER A 73 13.91 19.01 29.77
CA SER A 73 13.42 20.31 29.28
C SER A 73 12.29 20.85 30.16
N LEU A 74 11.51 19.95 30.78
CA LEU A 74 10.47 20.28 31.75
C LEU A 74 11.04 20.70 33.13
N LEU A 75 12.33 20.44 33.42
CA LEU A 75 12.96 20.87 34.66
C LEU A 75 13.25 22.39 34.66
N PRO A 76 13.05 23.10 35.80
CA PRO A 76 13.50 24.48 35.96
C PRO A 76 15.01 24.63 35.76
N ASP A 77 15.49 25.76 35.26
CA ASP A 77 16.91 25.94 34.90
C ASP A 77 17.89 25.78 36.07
N GLU A 78 17.45 26.07 37.29
CA GLU A 78 18.19 25.85 38.54
C GLU A 78 18.57 24.36 38.75
N TRP A 79 17.77 23.44 38.19
CA TRP A 79 17.96 22.00 38.29
C TRP A 79 18.87 21.46 37.17
N LYS A 80 19.21 22.27 36.16
CA LYS A 80 20.04 21.84 35.03
C LYS A 80 21.53 22.06 35.26
N THR A 81 21.92 22.91 36.22
CA THR A 81 23.28 23.47 36.29
C THR A 81 24.24 22.84 37.30
N GLU A 82 23.82 21.85 38.12
CA GLU A 82 24.64 21.38 39.26
C GLU A 82 25.13 19.92 39.21
N PHE A 83 24.84 19.16 38.15
CA PHE A 83 25.23 17.75 38.11
C PHE A 83 26.61 17.51 37.49
N THR A 84 27.48 16.80 38.21
CA THR A 84 28.73 16.26 37.65
C THR A 84 28.43 15.17 36.61
N ALA A 85 29.39 14.81 35.76
CA ALA A 85 29.19 13.79 34.73
C ALA A 85 28.63 12.47 35.30
N ASP A 86 29.15 12.02 36.45
CA ASP A 86 28.69 10.79 37.13
C ASP A 86 27.27 10.94 37.74
N GLN A 87 26.85 12.16 38.08
CA GLN A 87 25.50 12.42 38.58
C GLN A 87 24.47 12.58 37.45
N LYS A 88 24.93 12.79 36.22
CA LYS A 88 24.07 12.95 35.05
C LYS A 88 23.43 11.63 34.66
N ASP A 89 24.18 10.52 34.74
CA ASP A 89 23.64 9.18 34.47
C ASP A 89 22.62 8.75 35.53
N VAL A 90 22.85 9.15 36.79
CA VAL A 90 21.90 8.93 37.90
C VAL A 90 20.65 9.78 37.72
N LEU A 91 20.80 11.06 37.36
CA LEU A 91 19.66 11.93 37.05
C LEU A 91 18.82 11.36 35.90
N ASP A 92 19.45 10.76 34.90
CA ASP A 92 18.76 10.21 33.73
C ASP A 92 17.94 8.98 34.11
N SER A 93 18.55 8.09 34.90
CA SER A 93 17.83 6.95 35.49
C SER A 93 16.72 7.40 36.45
N ASP A 94 16.96 8.40 37.28
CA ASP A 94 16.00 8.90 38.27
C ASP A 94 14.86 9.70 37.62
N LEU A 95 15.10 10.44 36.53
CA LEU A 95 14.06 11.11 35.75
C LEU A 95 13.16 10.09 35.06
N MET A 96 13.76 9.03 34.54
CA MET A 96 13.01 7.93 33.91
C MET A 96 12.17 7.20 34.96
N LEU A 97 12.77 6.81 36.08
CA LEU A 97 12.06 6.19 37.21
C LEU A 97 10.99 7.12 37.79
N TRP A 98 11.24 8.43 37.84
CA TRP A 98 10.27 9.45 38.24
C TRP A 98 9.14 9.58 37.24
N TYR A 99 9.44 9.63 35.94
CA TYR A 99 8.42 9.72 34.89
C TYR A 99 7.49 8.51 34.93
N TYR A 100 8.06 7.31 34.99
CA TYR A 100 7.28 6.08 35.14
C TYR A 100 6.56 6.02 36.49
N GLY A 101 7.18 6.49 37.58
CA GLY A 101 6.61 6.43 38.93
C GLY A 101 5.59 7.53 39.29
N VAL A 102 5.63 8.70 38.66
CA VAL A 102 4.67 9.81 38.89
C VAL A 102 3.42 9.64 38.04
N TRP A 103 3.54 9.09 36.83
CA TRP A 103 2.38 8.87 35.96
C TRP A 103 1.57 7.61 36.31
N GLN A 104 2.10 6.70 37.12
CA GLN A 104 1.41 5.47 37.56
C GLN A 104 0.41 5.62 38.74
N SER A 105 -0.05 6.85 39.03
CA SER A 105 -1.02 7.19 40.10
C SER A 105 -0.48 7.20 41.54
N ASP A 106 -1.17 7.97 42.39
CA ASP A 106 -0.92 8.12 43.84
C ASP A 106 -0.93 6.79 44.64
N ARG A 107 -1.26 5.64 44.04
CA ARG A 107 -1.21 4.32 44.70
C ARG A 107 0.21 3.81 44.94
N PHE A 108 1.16 4.11 44.06
CA PHE A 108 2.55 3.66 44.20
C PHE A 108 3.36 4.47 45.23
N ALA A 109 2.93 5.68 45.56
CA ALA A 109 3.61 6.52 46.54
C ALA A 109 3.42 6.06 48.01
N ASN A 110 2.59 5.04 48.26
CA ASN A 110 2.27 4.55 49.61
C ASN A 110 2.53 3.05 49.82
N THR A 111 2.96 2.30 48.80
CA THR A 111 3.33 0.89 48.95
C THR A 111 4.82 0.79 49.31
N ASN A 112 5.11 0.27 50.51
CA ASN A 112 6.46 -0.17 50.85
C ASN A 112 6.85 -1.24 49.81
N TRP A 113 7.93 -1.00 49.07
CA TRP A 113 8.53 -1.93 48.12
C TRP A 113 9.08 -3.17 48.84
N THR A 114 8.19 -4.07 49.27
CA THR A 114 8.57 -5.41 49.65
C THR A 114 8.34 -6.30 48.45
N VAL A 115 9.40 -6.55 47.68
CA VAL A 115 9.56 -7.64 46.70
C VAL A 115 8.23 -8.33 46.35
N TYR A 116 7.51 -7.72 45.41
CA TYR A 116 6.28 -8.26 44.85
C TYR A 116 6.60 -9.10 43.60
N ASP A 117 5.70 -10.03 43.31
CA ASP A 117 5.83 -11.13 42.35
C ASP A 117 6.02 -10.63 40.91
N GLU A 118 7.05 -11.12 40.23
CA GLU A 118 7.56 -10.71 38.90
C GLU A 118 6.55 -10.80 37.72
N HIS A 119 5.31 -11.26 37.94
CA HIS A 119 4.39 -11.59 36.85
C HIS A 119 3.23 -10.60 36.63
N ASP A 120 2.84 -9.83 37.65
CA ASP A 120 1.75 -8.84 37.50
C ASP A 120 2.26 -7.43 37.11
N ASP A 121 3.57 -7.17 37.23
CA ASP A 121 4.18 -5.85 37.03
C ASP A 121 4.39 -5.47 35.55
N GLU A 122 4.54 -6.43 34.63
CA GLU A 122 4.67 -6.11 33.20
C GLU A 122 3.36 -5.58 32.63
N LEU A 123 2.20 -6.10 33.06
CA LEU A 123 0.90 -5.72 32.54
C LEU A 123 0.52 -4.27 32.93
N GLU A 124 0.78 -3.86 34.18
CA GLU A 124 0.44 -2.51 34.66
C GLU A 124 1.32 -1.40 34.01
N ALA A 125 2.56 -1.71 33.64
CA ALA A 125 3.42 -0.79 32.90
C ALA A 125 2.89 -0.52 31.48
N TYR A 126 2.37 -1.54 30.80
CA TYR A 126 1.75 -1.40 29.48
C TYR A 126 0.45 -0.60 29.52
N ASP A 127 -0.43 -0.87 30.49
CA ASP A 127 -1.68 -0.13 30.67
C ASP A 127 -1.44 1.37 30.92
N SER A 128 -0.35 1.68 31.62
CA SER A 128 0.04 3.06 31.92
C SER A 128 0.55 3.80 30.67
N ILE A 129 1.35 3.15 29.83
CA ILE A 129 1.78 3.70 28.53
C ILE A 129 0.58 3.92 27.61
N LEU A 130 -0.38 2.99 27.62
CA LEU A 130 -1.63 3.12 26.88
C LEU A 130 -2.45 4.32 27.36
N ALA A 131 -2.62 4.49 28.67
CA ALA A 131 -3.39 5.57 29.27
C ALA A 131 -2.79 6.96 28.98
N ILE A 132 -1.45 7.09 29.03
CA ILE A 132 -0.73 8.34 28.68
C ILE A 132 -0.88 8.63 27.18
N SER A 133 -0.76 7.61 26.33
CA SER A 133 -0.98 7.76 24.88
C SER A 133 -2.40 8.25 24.55
N GLN A 134 -3.41 7.79 25.29
CA GLN A 134 -4.81 8.17 25.06
C GLN A 134 -5.16 9.55 25.60
N THR A 135 -4.53 10.03 26.67
CA THR A 135 -4.90 11.34 27.25
C THR A 135 -4.11 12.49 26.65
N GLU A 136 -2.84 12.30 26.33
CA GLU A 136 -1.99 13.38 25.82
C GLU A 136 -2.01 13.51 24.29
N ALA A 137 -2.04 12.39 23.55
CA ALA A 137 -2.10 12.45 22.09
C ALA A 137 -3.41 13.09 21.59
N PHE A 138 -4.49 12.99 22.35
CA PHE A 138 -5.76 13.65 22.03
C PHE A 138 -5.74 15.17 22.23
N SER A 139 -4.82 15.69 23.06
CA SER A 139 -4.69 17.13 23.28
C SER A 139 -3.89 17.85 22.19
N CYS A 140 -3.04 17.11 21.47
CA CYS A 140 -2.25 17.63 20.37
C CYS A 140 -2.94 17.38 19.01
N ASP A 141 -2.76 18.30 18.06
CA ASP A 141 -3.25 18.12 16.69
C ASP A 141 -2.61 16.86 16.09
N GLY A 142 -3.42 15.81 15.87
CA GLY A 142 -2.95 14.51 15.37
C GLY A 142 -2.15 14.61 14.08
N ARG A 143 -2.32 15.68 13.28
CA ARG A 143 -1.48 15.96 12.10
C ARG A 143 0.00 16.08 12.41
N LYS A 144 0.36 16.60 13.59
CA LYS A 144 1.76 16.69 14.01
C LYS A 144 2.35 15.30 14.21
N ILE A 145 1.58 14.39 14.81
CA ILE A 145 1.98 12.98 14.99
C ILE A 145 2.19 12.32 13.64
N CYS A 146 1.26 12.53 12.70
CA CYS A 146 1.37 12.00 11.35
C CYS A 146 2.63 12.47 10.61
N ASP A 147 3.04 13.74 10.77
CA ASP A 147 4.27 14.24 10.13
C ASP A 147 5.55 13.64 10.74
N LYS A 148 5.50 13.16 11.99
CA LYS A 148 6.67 12.58 12.67
C LYS A 148 6.77 11.06 12.54
N ILE A 149 5.67 10.37 12.26
CA ILE A 149 5.69 8.94 11.97
C ILE A 149 6.41 8.75 10.62
N GLU A 150 7.61 8.15 10.66
CA GLU A 150 8.48 7.99 9.49
C GLU A 150 7.86 7.08 8.43
N ILE A 151 6.93 7.55 7.60
CA ILE A 151 6.36 6.75 6.51
C ILE A 151 7.37 6.63 5.38
N ARG A 152 7.86 5.40 5.19
CA ARG A 152 8.60 5.07 3.98
C ARG A 152 7.62 4.58 2.93
N GLY A 153 7.34 5.46 1.96
CA GLY A 153 6.77 5.04 0.68
C GLY A 153 7.71 4.09 -0.04
N ASP A 154 7.19 3.29 -0.96
CA ASP A 154 8.02 2.43 -1.80
C ASP A 154 8.26 3.15 -3.14
N PRO A 155 9.45 3.74 -3.37
CA PRO A 155 9.71 4.50 -4.58
C PRO A 155 9.63 3.63 -5.84
N ASP A 156 9.74 2.31 -5.76
CA ASP A 156 9.64 1.40 -6.90
C ASP A 156 8.18 1.06 -7.28
N VAL A 157 7.21 1.47 -6.45
CA VAL A 157 5.77 1.32 -6.74
C VAL A 157 5.06 2.67 -6.76
N SER A 158 5.20 3.47 -5.72
CA SER A 158 4.55 4.78 -5.58
C SER A 158 5.42 5.95 -6.03
N GLY A 159 6.69 5.74 -6.37
CA GLY A 159 7.59 6.83 -6.77
C GLY A 159 7.12 7.65 -7.97
N ARG A 160 7.70 8.86 -8.14
CA ARG A 160 7.31 9.80 -9.21
C ARG A 160 7.48 9.20 -10.62
N GLY A 161 8.58 8.51 -10.88
CA GLY A 161 8.80 7.90 -12.20
C GLY A 161 7.83 6.75 -12.48
N MET A 162 7.47 5.96 -11.47
CA MET A 162 6.45 4.91 -11.62
C MET A 162 5.07 5.48 -11.91
N LEU A 163 4.67 6.56 -11.21
CA LEU A 163 3.43 7.25 -11.51
C LEU A 163 3.39 7.75 -12.96
N MET A 164 4.50 8.30 -13.46
CA MET A 164 4.60 8.70 -14.87
C MET A 164 4.48 7.50 -15.82
N ALA A 165 5.07 6.35 -15.49
CA ALA A 165 4.89 5.12 -16.27
C ALA A 165 3.43 4.67 -16.30
N TYR A 166 2.70 4.75 -15.17
CA TYR A 166 1.27 4.44 -15.12
C TYR A 166 0.43 5.37 -15.98
N ILE A 167 0.71 6.69 -15.93
CA ILE A 167 0.02 7.68 -16.75
C ILE A 167 0.29 7.42 -18.24
N ILE A 168 1.55 7.18 -18.62
CA ILE A 168 1.92 6.88 -20.02
C ILE A 168 1.19 5.62 -20.51
N LEU A 169 1.19 4.55 -19.71
CA LEU A 169 0.49 3.31 -20.05
C LEU A 169 -1.01 3.54 -20.25
N ALA A 170 -1.68 4.24 -19.33
CA ALA A 170 -3.11 4.55 -19.42
C ALA A 170 -3.45 5.41 -20.64
N VAL A 171 -2.67 6.47 -20.89
CA VAL A 171 -2.86 7.37 -22.04
C VAL A 171 -2.65 6.62 -23.35
N LEU A 172 -1.56 5.87 -23.49
CA LEU A 172 -1.29 5.10 -24.70
C LEU A 172 -2.38 4.04 -24.92
N ALA A 173 -2.76 3.25 -23.91
CA ALA A 173 -3.83 2.27 -24.04
C ALA A 173 -5.15 2.92 -24.48
N THR A 174 -5.48 4.10 -23.96
CA THR A 174 -6.66 4.89 -24.37
C THR A 174 -6.59 5.28 -25.84
N ILE A 175 -5.46 5.82 -26.30
CA ILE A 175 -5.27 6.24 -27.69
C ILE A 175 -5.39 5.05 -28.65
N TYR A 176 -4.73 3.93 -28.35
CA TYR A 176 -4.82 2.71 -29.14
C TYR A 176 -6.26 2.19 -29.20
N PHE A 177 -6.96 2.18 -28.06
CA PHE A 177 -8.34 1.75 -27.98
C PHE A 177 -9.25 2.61 -28.86
N LEU A 178 -9.17 3.93 -28.74
CA LEU A 178 -10.03 4.86 -29.49
C LEU A 178 -9.79 4.76 -31.00
N ILE A 179 -8.53 4.75 -31.45
CA ILE A 179 -8.20 4.70 -32.89
C ILE A 179 -8.65 3.38 -33.51
N LEU A 180 -8.29 2.25 -32.88
CA LEU A 180 -8.59 0.92 -33.45
C LEU A 180 -10.07 0.56 -33.35
N THR A 181 -10.76 1.00 -32.29
CA THR A 181 -12.22 0.80 -32.17
C THR A 181 -12.97 1.65 -33.17
N THR A 182 -12.59 2.92 -33.32
CA THR A 182 -13.19 3.82 -34.32
C THR A 182 -13.02 3.25 -35.72
N ASP A 183 -11.84 2.74 -36.05
CA ASP A 183 -11.58 2.10 -37.34
C ASP A 183 -12.46 0.87 -37.60
N ARG A 184 -12.69 0.03 -36.58
CA ARG A 184 -13.59 -1.12 -36.68
C ARG A 184 -15.03 -0.69 -36.93
N LEU A 185 -15.52 0.32 -36.20
CA LEU A 185 -16.88 0.85 -36.36
C LEU A 185 -17.07 1.54 -37.72
N ILE A 186 -16.09 2.33 -38.15
CA ILE A 186 -16.07 2.96 -39.47
C ILE A 186 -16.08 1.90 -40.57
N SER A 187 -15.21 0.88 -40.48
CA SER A 187 -15.13 -0.17 -41.50
C SER A 187 -16.46 -0.88 -41.71
N GLN A 188 -17.23 -1.11 -40.64
CA GLN A 188 -18.58 -1.70 -40.73
C GLN A 188 -19.59 -0.79 -41.46
N VAL A 189 -19.51 0.53 -41.27
CA VAL A 189 -20.44 1.48 -41.91
C VAL A 189 -20.06 1.74 -43.38
N TYR A 190 -18.77 1.82 -43.69
CA TYR A 190 -18.28 2.22 -45.02
C TYR A 190 -18.32 1.11 -46.06
N GLU A 191 -18.42 -0.16 -45.66
CA GLU A 191 -18.65 -1.27 -46.59
C GLU A 191 -19.90 -1.05 -47.46
N SER A 192 -20.82 -0.16 -47.03
CA SER A 192 -22.02 0.23 -47.77
C SER A 192 -21.92 1.50 -48.64
N ARG A 193 -20.84 2.30 -48.59
CA ARG A 193 -20.87 3.70 -49.12
C ARG A 193 -19.78 4.19 -50.08
N GLY A 194 -18.87 3.33 -50.56
CA GLY A 194 -18.06 3.59 -51.79
C GLY A 194 -17.22 4.88 -51.88
N GLY A 195 -16.76 5.49 -50.77
CA GLY A 195 -15.95 6.73 -50.80
C GLY A 195 -14.45 6.50 -50.57
N ASP A 196 -13.59 6.86 -51.54
CA ASP A 196 -12.18 6.46 -51.57
C ASP A 196 -11.16 7.47 -50.99
N ALA A 197 -11.37 8.79 -51.11
CA ALA A 197 -10.28 9.76 -50.88
C ALA A 197 -9.89 9.96 -49.38
N ARG A 198 -10.86 10.15 -48.47
CA ARG A 198 -10.59 10.34 -47.02
C ARG A 198 -10.03 9.08 -46.36
N ARG A 199 -10.32 7.92 -46.95
CA ARG A 199 -9.91 6.59 -46.47
C ARG A 199 -8.38 6.41 -46.50
N GLN A 200 -7.70 7.01 -47.47
CA GLN A 200 -6.26 6.77 -47.65
C GLN A 200 -5.41 7.30 -46.49
N SER A 201 -5.71 8.48 -45.95
CA SER A 201 -4.97 9.04 -44.81
C SER A 201 -5.27 8.32 -43.50
N TRP A 202 -6.53 7.99 -43.24
CA TRP A 202 -6.94 7.24 -42.04
C TRP A 202 -6.32 5.84 -42.02
N ASN A 203 -6.35 5.13 -43.15
CA ASN A 203 -5.75 3.82 -43.28
C ASN A 203 -4.26 3.83 -42.90
N ARG A 204 -3.51 4.91 -43.16
CA ARG A 204 -2.08 4.99 -42.80
C ARG A 204 -1.88 4.98 -41.29
N ILE A 205 -2.62 5.83 -40.58
CA ILE A 205 -2.55 5.93 -39.12
C ILE A 205 -2.96 4.61 -38.51
N VAL A 206 -4.15 4.10 -38.86
CA VAL A 206 -4.66 2.83 -38.36
C VAL A 206 -3.70 1.68 -38.62
N THR A 207 -3.11 1.62 -39.82
CA THR A 207 -2.15 0.55 -40.13
C THR A 207 -0.93 0.62 -39.21
N ALA A 208 -0.42 1.82 -38.91
CA ALA A 208 0.68 1.96 -37.96
C ALA A 208 0.30 1.46 -36.56
N PHE A 209 -0.87 1.86 -36.04
CA PHE A 209 -1.37 1.39 -34.75
C PHE A 209 -1.62 -0.12 -34.72
N ARG A 210 -2.16 -0.70 -35.81
CA ARG A 210 -2.36 -2.16 -35.93
C ARG A 210 -1.04 -2.93 -35.95
N GLU A 211 -0.01 -2.38 -36.60
CA GLU A 211 1.31 -3.00 -36.65
C GLU A 211 2.02 -2.94 -35.28
N THR A 212 1.82 -1.88 -34.49
CA THR A 212 2.51 -1.69 -33.19
C THR A 212 1.75 -2.16 -31.96
N VAL A 213 0.43 -2.42 -32.06
CA VAL A 213 -0.38 -2.81 -30.88
C VAL A 213 0.09 -4.12 -30.27
N ASP A 214 0.66 -5.01 -31.08
CA ASP A 214 1.12 -6.32 -30.66
C ASP A 214 2.40 -6.22 -29.81
N ASP A 215 3.32 -5.35 -30.20
CA ASP A 215 4.53 -5.04 -29.44
C ASP A 215 4.18 -4.30 -28.16
N PHE A 216 3.25 -3.32 -28.24
CA PHE A 216 2.80 -2.56 -27.09
C PHE A 216 2.11 -3.45 -26.05
N LEU A 217 1.22 -4.35 -26.48
CA LEU A 217 0.59 -5.32 -25.59
C LEU A 217 1.62 -6.23 -24.91
N SER A 218 2.62 -6.70 -25.65
CA SER A 218 3.66 -7.57 -25.08
C SER A 218 4.48 -6.82 -24.02
N ALA A 219 4.84 -5.56 -24.28
CA ALA A 219 5.51 -4.71 -23.31
C ALA A 219 4.62 -4.45 -22.07
N ALA A 220 3.34 -4.15 -22.27
CA ALA A 220 2.39 -3.93 -21.17
C ALA A 220 2.21 -5.19 -20.30
N LEU A 221 2.15 -6.38 -20.91
CA LEU A 221 2.07 -7.66 -20.17
C LEU A 221 3.32 -7.91 -19.33
N ILE A 222 4.51 -7.63 -19.86
CA ILE A 222 5.77 -7.76 -19.09
C ILE A 222 5.78 -6.78 -17.91
N PHE A 223 5.33 -5.55 -18.13
CA PHE A 223 5.17 -4.56 -17.06
C PHE A 223 4.20 -5.04 -15.98
N ALA A 224 3.06 -5.61 -16.37
CA ALA A 224 2.09 -6.17 -15.43
C ALA A 224 2.65 -7.37 -14.64
N ILE A 225 3.40 -8.27 -15.29
CA ILE A 225 4.09 -9.39 -14.64
C ILE A 225 5.07 -8.88 -13.58
N ALA A 226 5.85 -7.82 -13.89
CA ALA A 226 6.79 -7.24 -12.95
C ALA A 226 6.08 -6.66 -11.71
N LEU A 227 4.99 -5.92 -11.90
CA LEU A 227 4.21 -5.35 -10.80
C LEU A 227 3.50 -6.40 -9.95
N LEU A 228 2.89 -7.41 -10.59
CA LEU A 228 2.29 -8.54 -9.87
C LEU A 228 3.35 -9.31 -9.07
N GLY A 229 4.54 -9.53 -9.64
CA GLY A 229 5.66 -10.17 -8.94
C GLY A 229 6.17 -9.35 -7.75
N ALA A 230 6.27 -8.02 -7.89
CA ALA A 230 6.65 -7.14 -6.80
C ALA A 230 5.62 -7.17 -5.65
N THR A 231 4.32 -7.16 -5.96
CA THR A 231 3.26 -7.29 -4.95
C THR A 231 3.32 -8.63 -4.23
N ILE A 232 3.51 -9.75 -4.96
CA ILE A 232 3.66 -11.08 -4.34
C ILE A 232 4.86 -11.09 -3.40
N ALA A 233 6.01 -10.56 -3.82
CA ALA A 233 7.20 -10.52 -2.99
C ALA A 233 6.93 -9.74 -1.69
N ARG A 234 6.22 -8.62 -1.76
CA ARG A 234 5.88 -7.79 -0.60
C ARG A 234 4.89 -8.48 0.33
N ASP A 235 3.77 -8.97 -0.19
CA ASP A 235 2.76 -9.66 0.62
C ASP A 235 3.34 -10.94 1.25
N TYR A 236 4.20 -11.66 0.51
CA TYR A 236 4.91 -12.82 1.04
C TYR A 236 5.91 -12.46 2.14
N MET A 237 6.68 -11.37 1.97
CA MET A 237 7.57 -10.88 3.02
C MET A 237 6.81 -10.52 4.29
N TYR A 238 5.66 -9.85 4.16
CA TYR A 238 4.78 -9.53 5.28
C TYR A 238 4.29 -10.79 6.02
N LEU A 239 3.79 -11.77 5.28
CA LEU A 239 3.20 -12.98 5.88
C LEU A 239 4.24 -13.94 6.48
N ASN A 240 5.41 -14.09 5.84
CA ASN A 240 6.35 -15.17 6.17
C ASN A 240 7.54 -14.75 7.04
N ARG A 241 7.91 -13.46 7.10
CA ARG A 241 9.09 -12.99 7.84
C ARG A 241 8.73 -12.20 9.11
N LYS A 242 7.83 -12.74 9.92
CA LYS A 242 7.34 -12.09 11.16
C LYS A 242 8.46 -11.55 12.08
N ASN A 243 9.62 -12.20 12.13
CA ASN A 243 10.71 -11.89 13.07
C ASN A 243 11.99 -11.33 12.40
N GLU A 244 12.03 -11.16 11.07
CA GLU A 244 13.26 -10.74 10.35
C GLU A 244 13.04 -9.56 9.40
N THR A 245 11.80 -9.11 9.21
CA THR A 245 11.54 -7.92 8.39
C THR A 245 12.03 -6.68 9.09
N GLN A 246 12.77 -5.84 8.37
CA GLN A 246 13.04 -4.50 8.86
C GLN A 246 11.69 -3.79 9.04
N PRO A 247 11.45 -3.12 10.16
CA PRO A 247 10.18 -2.42 10.39
C PRO A 247 9.89 -1.44 9.27
N ALA A 248 10.92 -0.88 8.64
CA ALA A 248 10.80 0.02 7.50
C ALA A 248 10.03 -0.53 6.29
N ASP A 249 9.89 -1.84 6.15
CA ASP A 249 9.35 -2.47 4.93
C ASP A 249 7.85 -2.82 5.04
N VAL A 250 7.28 -2.80 6.25
CA VAL A 250 5.90 -3.21 6.52
C VAL A 250 5.01 -2.00 6.78
N TRP A 251 4.18 -1.68 5.79
CA TRP A 251 3.21 -0.59 5.85
C TRP A 251 1.94 -0.93 5.11
N SER A 252 0.78 -0.55 5.67
CA SER A 252 -0.49 -0.69 4.98
C SER A 252 -0.55 0.11 3.69
N TYR A 253 0.03 1.32 3.68
CA TYR A 253 0.18 2.14 2.48
C TYR A 253 0.92 1.39 1.36
N ALA A 254 2.05 0.76 1.70
CA ALA A 254 2.87 0.05 0.74
C ALA A 254 2.16 -1.21 0.21
N LEU A 255 1.51 -1.98 1.09
CA LEU A 255 0.76 -3.19 0.75
C LEU A 255 -0.45 -2.86 -0.14
N GLN A 256 -1.30 -1.91 0.28
CA GLN A 256 -2.48 -1.47 -0.47
C GLN A 256 -2.07 -0.81 -1.80
N GLY A 257 -1.01 0.01 -1.77
CA GLY A 257 -0.44 0.65 -2.96
C GLY A 257 0.05 -0.37 -4.00
N SER A 258 0.77 -1.42 -3.58
CA SER A 258 1.16 -2.50 -4.51
C SER A 258 -0.03 -3.28 -5.06
N ALA A 259 -0.99 -3.65 -4.22
CA ALA A 259 -2.18 -4.35 -4.67
C ALA A 259 -2.93 -3.52 -5.73
N LEU A 260 -3.18 -2.25 -5.45
CA LEU A 260 -3.89 -1.34 -6.34
C LEU A 260 -3.15 -1.13 -7.68
N THR A 261 -1.84 -0.87 -7.64
CA THR A 261 -1.02 -0.61 -8.84
C THR A 261 -0.83 -1.86 -9.69
N SER A 262 -0.69 -3.04 -9.07
CA SER A 262 -0.57 -4.30 -9.79
C SER A 262 -1.87 -4.69 -10.48
N ILE A 263 -3.03 -4.52 -9.83
CA ILE A 263 -4.35 -4.70 -10.47
C ILE A 263 -4.56 -3.69 -11.59
N PHE A 264 -4.24 -2.42 -11.35
CA PHE A 264 -4.27 -1.37 -12.37
C PHE A 264 -3.52 -1.79 -13.63
N SER A 265 -2.32 -2.34 -13.50
CA SER A 265 -1.45 -2.68 -14.64
C SER A 265 -2.04 -3.72 -15.61
N VAL A 266 -2.97 -4.56 -15.12
CA VAL A 266 -3.64 -5.58 -15.94
C VAL A 266 -4.73 -4.97 -16.82
N PHE A 267 -5.41 -3.90 -16.39
CA PHE A 267 -6.51 -3.31 -17.17
C PHE A 267 -6.08 -2.75 -18.54
N PRO A 268 -4.99 -1.96 -18.66
CA PRO A 268 -4.43 -1.57 -19.96
C PRO A 268 -4.14 -2.75 -20.88
N CYS A 269 -3.65 -3.87 -20.33
CA CYS A 269 -3.42 -5.09 -21.10
C CYS A 269 -4.73 -5.67 -21.65
N MET A 270 -5.80 -5.67 -20.84
CA MET A 270 -7.12 -6.13 -21.28
C MET A 270 -7.71 -5.22 -22.37
N ILE A 271 -7.61 -3.89 -22.20
CA ILE A 271 -8.01 -2.91 -23.22
C ILE A 271 -7.31 -3.21 -24.54
N LEU A 272 -5.99 -3.36 -24.51
CA LEU A 272 -5.17 -3.65 -25.69
C LEU A 272 -5.56 -4.98 -26.33
N GLN A 273 -5.80 -6.03 -25.54
CA GLN A 273 -6.28 -7.29 -26.10
C GLN A 273 -7.59 -7.10 -26.87
N THR A 274 -8.54 -6.31 -26.36
CA THR A 274 -9.84 -6.12 -27.04
C THR A 274 -9.67 -5.58 -28.47
N VAL A 275 -8.61 -4.80 -28.73
CA VAL A 275 -8.31 -4.20 -30.03
C VAL A 275 -7.27 -4.95 -30.86
N THR A 276 -6.54 -5.90 -30.29
CA THR A 276 -5.67 -6.78 -31.08
C THR A 276 -6.47 -7.81 -31.90
N THR A 277 -5.94 -8.18 -33.06
CA THR A 277 -6.50 -9.23 -33.92
C THR A 277 -5.57 -10.44 -33.91
N LEU A 278 -6.04 -11.57 -33.39
CA LEU A 278 -5.28 -12.83 -33.22
C LEU A 278 -4.94 -13.57 -34.55
N VAL A 279 -4.97 -12.89 -35.70
CA VAL A 279 -5.32 -13.57 -36.96
C VAL A 279 -4.14 -14.20 -37.70
N ASN A 280 -2.87 -13.75 -37.56
CA ASN A 280 -1.88 -14.09 -38.60
C ASN A 280 -0.51 -14.70 -38.18
N ALA A 281 -0.13 -14.80 -36.91
CA ALA A 281 1.18 -15.37 -36.56
C ALA A 281 1.11 -16.43 -35.45
N THR A 282 1.37 -17.68 -35.82
CA THR A 282 1.41 -18.83 -34.90
C THR A 282 2.38 -18.63 -33.75
N TYR A 283 3.57 -18.05 -34.01
CA TYR A 283 4.58 -17.80 -32.98
C TYR A 283 4.11 -16.78 -31.91
N GLN A 284 3.59 -15.64 -32.36
CA GLN A 284 3.07 -14.60 -31.45
C GLN A 284 1.90 -15.11 -30.60
N ARG A 285 1.10 -16.04 -31.14
CA ARG A 285 0.02 -16.68 -30.38
C ARG A 285 0.55 -17.43 -29.16
N TYR A 286 1.61 -18.21 -29.29
CA TYR A 286 2.20 -18.94 -28.17
C TYR A 286 2.81 -18.01 -27.13
N GLN A 287 3.56 -16.99 -27.56
CA GLN A 287 4.13 -15.99 -26.66
C GLN A 287 3.03 -15.29 -25.84
N ARG A 288 1.93 -14.91 -26.47
CA ARG A 288 0.80 -14.28 -25.77
C ARG A 288 0.11 -15.21 -24.79
N LEU A 289 -0.12 -16.46 -25.17
CA LEU A 289 -0.72 -17.44 -24.27
C LEU A 289 0.17 -17.66 -23.05
N PHE A 290 1.49 -17.72 -23.23
CA PHE A 290 2.45 -17.79 -22.14
C PHE A 290 2.35 -16.56 -21.23
N LEU A 291 2.47 -15.34 -21.78
CA LEU A 291 2.40 -14.10 -21.00
C LEU A 291 1.08 -13.96 -20.24
N TRP A 292 -0.07 -14.23 -20.89
CA TRP A 292 -1.37 -14.19 -20.22
C TRP A 292 -1.51 -15.28 -19.16
N SER A 293 -0.99 -16.48 -19.39
CA SER A 293 -0.97 -17.53 -18.38
C SER A 293 -0.18 -17.06 -17.15
N THR A 294 0.99 -16.45 -17.35
CA THR A 294 1.80 -15.89 -16.26
C THR A 294 1.05 -14.78 -15.52
N VAL A 295 0.45 -13.81 -16.24
CA VAL A 295 -0.36 -12.75 -15.62
C VAL A 295 -1.52 -13.31 -14.80
N ILE A 296 -2.26 -14.30 -15.33
CA ILE A 296 -3.39 -14.90 -14.62
C ILE A 296 -2.91 -15.63 -13.36
N SER A 297 -1.86 -16.44 -13.45
CA SER A 297 -1.30 -17.15 -12.30
C SER A 297 -0.81 -16.19 -11.22
N LEU A 298 -0.10 -15.13 -11.59
CA LEU A 298 0.39 -14.13 -10.65
C LEU A 298 -0.76 -13.28 -10.07
N ALA A 299 -1.77 -12.91 -10.87
CA ALA A 299 -2.93 -12.16 -10.39
C ALA A 299 -3.75 -12.97 -9.37
N ILE A 300 -3.92 -14.28 -9.57
CA ILE A 300 -4.55 -15.15 -8.58
C ILE A 300 -3.70 -15.20 -7.30
N ALA A 301 -2.37 -15.34 -7.42
CA ALA A 301 -1.48 -15.35 -6.27
C ALA A 301 -1.53 -14.03 -5.49
N VAL A 302 -1.51 -12.88 -6.17
CA VAL A 302 -1.72 -11.55 -5.54
C VAL A 302 -3.07 -11.51 -4.85
N GLY A 303 -4.16 -11.92 -5.51
CA GLY A 303 -5.50 -11.89 -4.90
C GLY A 303 -5.58 -12.69 -3.59
N ILE A 304 -4.97 -13.88 -3.55
CA ILE A 304 -4.93 -14.71 -2.34
C ILE A 304 -4.05 -14.07 -1.26
N LEU A 305 -2.81 -13.69 -1.61
CA LEU A 305 -1.84 -13.17 -0.65
C LEU A 305 -2.26 -11.81 -0.10
N THR A 306 -2.78 -10.90 -0.93
CA THR A 306 -3.29 -9.61 -0.50
C THR A 306 -4.51 -9.78 0.40
N GLN A 307 -5.42 -10.72 0.10
CA GLN A 307 -6.58 -10.97 0.97
C GLN A 307 -6.15 -11.48 2.35
N GLU A 308 -5.18 -12.39 2.40
CA GLU A 308 -4.62 -12.89 3.66
C GLU A 308 -3.86 -11.80 4.43
N ALA A 309 -2.97 -11.08 3.75
CA ALA A 309 -2.17 -10.00 4.34
C ALA A 309 -3.04 -8.88 4.91
N MET A 310 -4.05 -8.44 4.14
CA MET A 310 -5.01 -7.43 4.60
C MET A 310 -5.90 -7.97 5.71
N GLY A 311 -6.33 -9.23 5.63
CA GLY A 311 -7.13 -9.86 6.68
C GLY A 311 -6.41 -9.91 8.03
N ASP A 312 -5.14 -10.32 8.03
CA ASP A 312 -4.27 -10.32 9.22
C ASP A 312 -4.09 -8.89 9.75
N LEU A 313 -3.77 -7.93 8.88
CA LEU A 313 -3.59 -6.53 9.26
C LEU A 313 -4.86 -5.92 9.88
N PHE A 314 -6.03 -6.12 9.27
CA PHE A 314 -7.29 -5.59 9.82
C PHE A 314 -7.70 -6.27 11.11
N THR A 315 -7.47 -7.58 11.24
CA THR A 315 -7.77 -8.29 12.49
C THR A 315 -6.95 -7.72 13.64
N GLN A 316 -5.67 -7.44 13.40
CA GLN A 316 -4.80 -6.83 14.39
C GLN A 316 -5.20 -5.37 14.67
N ASN A 317 -5.54 -4.59 13.64
CA ASN A 317 -6.00 -3.21 13.82
C ASN A 317 -7.32 -3.14 14.61
N ASP A 318 -8.26 -4.06 14.36
CA ASP A 318 -9.51 -4.15 15.10
C ASP A 318 -9.28 -4.55 16.58
N ALA A 319 -8.34 -5.46 16.85
CA ALA A 319 -7.95 -5.80 18.23
C ALA A 319 -7.34 -4.59 18.95
N PHE A 320 -6.47 -3.84 18.26
CA PHE A 320 -5.92 -2.59 18.79
C PHE A 320 -7.00 -1.54 19.07
N HIS A 321 -7.94 -1.34 18.15
CA HIS A 321 -9.08 -0.43 18.33
C HIS A 321 -9.92 -0.82 19.55
N ARG A 322 -10.15 -2.11 19.79
CA ARG A 322 -10.89 -2.59 20.97
C ARG A 322 -10.15 -2.28 22.27
N LEU A 323 -8.85 -2.59 22.32
CA LEU A 323 -8.00 -2.31 23.47
C LEU A 323 -7.90 -0.82 23.78
N LEU A 324 -7.92 0.03 22.75
CA LEU A 324 -7.89 1.49 22.92
C LEU A 324 -9.26 2.13 23.18
N SER A 325 -10.37 1.42 22.99
CA SER A 325 -11.69 2.03 23.10
C SER A 325 -12.05 2.23 24.57
N PRO A 326 -12.27 3.48 25.03
CA PRO A 326 -12.68 3.74 26.41
C PRO A 326 -14.09 3.23 26.73
N GLU A 327 -14.86 2.83 25.70
CA GLU A 327 -16.20 2.26 25.84
C GLU A 327 -16.17 0.77 26.20
N TYR A 328 -15.02 0.10 26.08
CA TYR A 328 -14.87 -1.31 26.43
C TYR A 328 -14.62 -1.45 27.94
N ASP A 329 -15.70 -1.60 28.71
CA ASP A 329 -15.64 -1.86 30.15
C ASP A 329 -15.28 -3.35 30.38
N TYR A 330 -14.00 -3.64 30.61
CA TYR A 330 -13.47 -4.98 30.90
C TYR A 330 -13.94 -5.56 32.24
N SER A 331 -14.85 -4.91 32.97
CA SER A 331 -15.37 -5.43 34.24
C SER A 331 -16.29 -6.66 34.12
N ASP A 332 -16.73 -7.04 32.91
CA ASP A 332 -17.51 -8.27 32.69
C ASP A 332 -16.61 -9.49 32.37
N TRP A 333 -16.65 -10.49 33.25
CA TRP A 333 -15.80 -11.69 33.19
C TRP A 333 -16.02 -12.54 31.93
N THR A 334 -17.14 -12.39 31.22
CA THR A 334 -17.33 -13.07 29.92
C THR A 334 -16.43 -12.52 28.83
N ASP A 335 -15.97 -11.26 28.96
CA ASP A 335 -15.08 -10.62 28.01
C ASP A 335 -13.60 -10.87 28.32
N MET A 336 -13.27 -11.51 29.45
CA MET A 336 -11.87 -11.77 29.81
C MET A 336 -11.18 -12.74 28.84
N LYS A 337 -11.90 -13.69 28.24
CA LYS A 337 -11.33 -14.52 27.16
C LYS A 337 -11.05 -13.76 25.87
N LEU A 338 -11.89 -12.76 25.57
CA LEU A 338 -11.69 -11.89 24.42
C LEU A 338 -10.50 -10.96 24.68
N TYR A 339 -10.40 -10.44 25.90
CA TYR A 339 -9.24 -9.67 26.37
C TYR A 339 -7.94 -10.46 26.25
N ASP A 340 -7.86 -11.67 26.81
CA ASP A 340 -6.66 -12.51 26.71
C ASP A 340 -6.27 -12.76 25.25
N SER A 341 -7.26 -12.96 24.36
CA SER A 341 -7.02 -13.12 22.93
C SER A 341 -6.52 -11.83 22.27
N ASP A 342 -7.11 -10.69 22.60
CA ASP A 342 -6.75 -9.37 22.06
C ASP A 342 -5.37 -8.94 22.57
N VAL A 343 -5.03 -9.21 23.84
CA VAL A 343 -3.71 -8.99 24.43
C VAL A 343 -2.66 -9.94 23.83
N ALA A 344 -3.00 -11.20 23.58
CA ALA A 344 -2.09 -12.12 22.89
C ALA A 344 -1.81 -11.66 21.45
N LEU A 345 -2.85 -11.24 20.72
CA LEU A 345 -2.73 -10.62 19.39
C LEU A 345 -1.92 -9.33 19.44
N TRP A 346 -2.11 -8.52 20.48
CA TRP A 346 -1.36 -7.29 20.71
C TRP A 346 0.12 -7.57 20.91
N ASN A 347 0.47 -8.49 21.82
CA ASN A 347 1.85 -8.86 22.08
C ASN A 347 2.53 -9.43 20.82
N GLU A 348 1.81 -10.23 20.04
CA GLU A 348 2.30 -10.67 18.72
C GLU A 348 2.49 -9.48 17.77
N SER A 349 1.55 -8.52 17.73
CA SER A 349 1.60 -7.38 16.82
C SER A 349 2.70 -6.37 17.18
N VAL A 350 2.90 -6.10 18.47
CA VAL A 350 3.98 -5.24 18.97
C VAL A 350 5.34 -5.87 18.73
N SER A 351 5.45 -7.21 18.84
CA SER A 351 6.67 -7.92 18.46
C SER A 351 6.94 -7.86 16.96
N ARG A 352 5.91 -7.73 16.11
CA ARG A 352 6.10 -7.60 14.67
C ARG A 352 6.55 -6.20 14.30
N ALA A 353 7.83 -6.10 13.93
CA ALA A 353 8.46 -4.88 13.45
C ALA A 353 7.61 -4.14 12.38
N GLY A 354 7.18 -2.92 12.71
CA GLY A 354 6.44 -2.01 11.80
C GLY A 354 4.91 -2.11 11.82
N VAL A 355 4.33 -3.17 12.39
CA VAL A 355 2.87 -3.36 12.50
C VAL A 355 2.26 -2.32 13.43
N TYR A 356 2.80 -2.18 14.65
CA TYR A 356 2.32 -1.19 15.63
C TYR A 356 2.28 0.23 15.08
N ARG A 357 3.33 0.62 14.36
CA ARG A 357 3.40 1.93 13.69
C ARG A 357 2.34 2.09 12.60
N THR A 358 2.06 1.02 11.86
CA THR A 358 0.97 1.00 10.85
C THR A 358 -0.39 1.15 11.51
N MET A 359 -0.64 0.50 12.64
CA MET A 359 -1.90 0.65 13.40
C MET A 359 -2.10 2.08 13.88
N ILE A 360 -1.07 2.71 14.45
CA ILE A 360 -1.13 4.11 14.87
C ILE A 360 -1.40 5.02 13.68
N TRP A 361 -0.74 4.77 12.55
CA TRP A 361 -1.00 5.50 11.32
C TRP A 361 -2.46 5.36 10.85
N GLU A 362 -3.00 4.14 10.83
CA GLU A 362 -4.39 3.90 10.44
C GLU A 362 -5.40 4.47 11.43
N GLN A 363 -5.09 4.48 12.73
CA GLN A 363 -5.93 5.06 13.76
C GLN A 363 -6.02 6.59 13.65
N TYR A 364 -4.86 7.25 13.59
CA TYR A 364 -4.75 8.68 13.87
C TYR A 364 -4.60 9.53 12.60
N CYS A 365 -4.10 8.95 11.51
CA CYS A 365 -3.75 9.71 10.32
C CYS A 365 -4.69 9.46 9.13
N VAL A 366 -5.17 8.23 8.95
CA VAL A 366 -6.03 7.88 7.82
C VAL A 366 -7.43 7.55 8.29
N SER A 367 -8.45 8.11 7.65
CA SER A 367 -9.83 7.72 7.97
C SER A 367 -10.11 6.28 7.53
N ASN A 368 -10.78 5.49 8.38
CA ASN A 368 -11.23 4.12 8.08
C ASN A 368 -12.00 4.00 6.74
N ASP A 369 -12.71 5.06 6.34
CA ASP A 369 -13.43 5.11 5.06
C ASP A 369 -12.52 4.97 3.84
N VAL A 370 -11.32 5.58 3.88
CA VAL A 370 -10.36 5.52 2.76
C VAL A 370 -9.82 4.11 2.61
N THR A 371 -9.42 3.49 3.71
CA THR A 371 -8.90 2.12 3.72
C THR A 371 -9.96 1.12 3.23
N ARG A 372 -11.21 1.25 3.72
CA ARG A 372 -12.34 0.43 3.27
C ARG A 372 -12.66 0.63 1.79
N GLU A 373 -12.61 1.87 1.31
CA GLU A 373 -12.82 2.19 -0.11
C GLU A 373 -11.75 1.53 -0.98
N LEU A 374 -10.48 1.60 -0.60
CA LEU A 374 -9.36 0.99 -1.34
C LEU A 374 -9.49 -0.53 -1.39
N ASN A 375 -9.83 -1.19 -0.29
CA ASN A 375 -10.06 -2.64 -0.27
C ASN A 375 -11.24 -3.04 -1.15
N THR A 376 -12.33 -2.27 -1.09
CA THR A 376 -13.50 -2.50 -1.94
C THR A 376 -13.12 -2.34 -3.41
N LEU A 377 -12.27 -1.37 -3.73
CA LEU A 377 -11.78 -1.14 -5.08
C LEU A 377 -10.88 -2.29 -5.56
N VAL A 378 -9.95 -2.76 -4.73
CA VAL A 378 -9.08 -3.94 -4.99
C VAL A 378 -9.93 -5.18 -5.28
N ALA A 379 -10.90 -5.49 -4.41
CA ALA A 379 -11.81 -6.62 -4.59
C ALA A 379 -12.66 -6.50 -5.86
N ALA A 380 -13.21 -5.31 -6.13
CA ALA A 380 -13.94 -5.02 -7.36
C ALA A 380 -13.05 -5.18 -8.60
N GLY A 381 -11.77 -4.81 -8.49
CA GLY A 381 -10.76 -5.01 -9.53
C GLY A 381 -10.63 -6.47 -9.95
N PHE A 382 -10.39 -7.36 -8.99
CA PHE A 382 -10.34 -8.81 -9.25
C PHE A 382 -11.66 -9.35 -9.80
N GLY A 383 -12.79 -8.90 -9.26
CA GLY A 383 -14.12 -9.29 -9.74
C GLY A 383 -14.35 -8.94 -11.22
N VAL A 384 -13.94 -7.73 -11.65
CA VAL A 384 -14.07 -7.30 -13.05
C VAL A 384 -13.10 -8.05 -13.98
N GLN A 385 -11.93 -8.48 -13.49
CA GLN A 385 -10.94 -9.22 -14.27
C GLN A 385 -11.30 -10.70 -14.45
N ALA A 386 -12.02 -11.30 -13.50
CA ALA A 386 -12.31 -12.74 -13.48
C ALA A 386 -12.98 -13.30 -14.75
N PRO A 387 -14.00 -12.68 -15.37
CA PRO A 387 -14.62 -13.20 -16.59
C PRO A 387 -13.63 -13.30 -17.76
N TYR A 388 -12.71 -12.34 -17.86
CA TYR A 388 -11.69 -12.35 -18.89
C TYR A 388 -10.62 -13.40 -18.63
N PHE A 389 -10.20 -13.57 -17.37
CA PHE A 389 -9.28 -14.66 -17.00
C PHE A 389 -9.88 -16.03 -17.31
N MET A 390 -11.16 -16.25 -16.98
CA MET A 390 -11.87 -17.48 -17.33
C MET A 390 -11.88 -17.72 -18.85
N PHE A 391 -12.18 -16.68 -19.64
CA PHE A 391 -12.12 -16.78 -21.11
C PHE A 391 -10.72 -17.14 -21.62
N CYS A 392 -9.67 -16.53 -21.07
CA CYS A 392 -8.29 -16.82 -21.44
C CYS A 392 -7.87 -18.25 -21.05
N LEU A 393 -8.27 -18.74 -19.87
CA LEU A 393 -8.03 -20.12 -19.45
C LEU A 393 -8.71 -21.12 -20.38
N LEU A 394 -9.97 -20.88 -20.76
CA LEU A 394 -10.69 -21.71 -21.74
C LEU A 394 -9.97 -21.70 -23.10
N ALA A 395 -9.47 -20.55 -23.53
CA ALA A 395 -8.70 -20.43 -24.78
C ALA A 395 -7.36 -21.20 -24.71
N ILE A 396 -6.68 -21.19 -23.57
CA ILE A 396 -5.45 -21.97 -23.32
C ILE A 396 -5.77 -23.47 -23.40
N VAL A 397 -6.82 -23.92 -22.70
CA VAL A 397 -7.26 -25.33 -22.71
C VAL A 397 -7.61 -25.77 -24.13
N ALA A 398 -8.36 -24.97 -24.88
CA ALA A 398 -8.72 -25.26 -26.27
C ALA A 398 -7.50 -25.39 -27.21
N VAL A 399 -6.41 -24.67 -26.94
CA VAL A 399 -5.15 -24.79 -27.69
C VAL A 399 -4.32 -26.00 -27.25
N LEU A 400 -4.37 -26.37 -25.98
CA LEU A 400 -3.63 -27.52 -25.44
C LEU A 400 -4.27 -28.87 -25.79
N ILE A 401 -5.61 -28.94 -25.91
CA ILE A 401 -6.32 -30.20 -26.22
C ILE A 401 -5.78 -30.89 -27.49
N PRO A 402 -5.62 -30.23 -28.65
CA PRO A 402 -5.06 -30.87 -29.85
C PRO A 402 -3.60 -31.32 -29.71
N VAL A 403 -2.83 -30.68 -28.82
CA VAL A 403 -1.42 -31.01 -28.57
C VAL A 403 -1.32 -32.25 -27.68
N ILE A 404 -2.14 -32.31 -26.62
CA ILE A 404 -2.14 -33.41 -25.64
C ILE A 404 -2.88 -34.64 -26.19
N CYS A 405 -4.01 -34.41 -26.84
CA CYS A 405 -4.81 -35.43 -27.48
C CYS A 405 -4.76 -35.21 -29.00
N PRO A 406 -3.75 -35.77 -29.71
CA PRO A 406 -3.74 -35.82 -31.16
C PRO A 406 -4.80 -36.81 -31.63
N ILE A 407 -6.06 -36.49 -31.38
CA ILE A 407 -7.19 -37.17 -31.97
C ILE A 407 -7.04 -36.86 -33.46
N ARG A 408 -6.64 -37.87 -34.23
CA ARG A 408 -6.84 -37.87 -35.68
C ARG A 408 -8.35 -37.81 -35.89
N LEU A 409 -8.91 -36.61 -35.84
CA LEU A 409 -10.25 -36.32 -36.32
C LEU A 409 -10.21 -36.63 -37.81
N ALA A 410 -10.50 -37.89 -38.10
CA ALA A 410 -10.58 -38.42 -39.43
C ALA A 410 -11.69 -37.68 -40.18
N SER A 411 -11.38 -37.36 -41.43
CA SER A 411 -12.24 -36.73 -42.44
C SER A 411 -12.49 -35.23 -42.27
N THR A 412 -12.12 -34.52 -43.33
CA THR A 412 -12.51 -33.15 -43.64
C THR A 412 -14.01 -32.98 -43.42
N PRO A 413 -14.45 -31.98 -42.65
CA PRO A 413 -15.87 -31.72 -42.48
C PRO A 413 -16.51 -31.49 -43.85
N ASP A 414 -17.62 -32.17 -44.09
CA ASP A 414 -18.42 -32.10 -45.31
C ASP A 414 -18.67 -30.64 -45.72
N GLU A 415 -18.65 -30.33 -47.01
CA GLU A 415 -18.74 -28.94 -47.52
C GLU A 415 -20.01 -28.20 -47.04
N TYR A 416 -21.09 -28.97 -46.80
CA TYR A 416 -22.33 -28.49 -46.19
C TYR A 416 -22.12 -27.93 -44.78
N VAL A 417 -21.32 -28.63 -43.96
CA VAL A 417 -21.00 -28.24 -42.58
C VAL A 417 -20.20 -26.93 -42.58
N LYS A 418 -19.30 -26.73 -43.55
CA LYS A 418 -18.54 -25.48 -43.73
C LYS A 418 -19.45 -24.28 -44.02
N ASN A 419 -20.50 -24.45 -44.82
CA ASN A 419 -21.44 -23.36 -45.15
C ASN A 419 -22.32 -22.98 -43.95
N GLN A 420 -22.83 -23.95 -43.19
CA GLN A 420 -23.64 -23.68 -42.00
C GLN A 420 -22.81 -23.01 -40.89
N TYR A 421 -21.55 -23.44 -40.71
CA TYR A 421 -20.61 -22.76 -39.81
C TYR A 421 -20.29 -21.34 -40.26
N GLY A 422 -20.22 -21.07 -41.57
CA GLY A 422 -19.95 -19.72 -42.10
C GLY A 422 -20.97 -18.68 -41.66
N MET A 423 -22.27 -19.00 -41.74
CA MET A 423 -23.33 -18.07 -41.33
C MET A 423 -23.32 -17.82 -39.82
N LEU A 424 -23.24 -18.88 -39.00
CA LEU A 424 -23.17 -18.76 -37.54
C LEU A 424 -21.90 -18.01 -37.10
N HIS A 425 -20.76 -18.28 -37.74
CA HIS A 425 -19.51 -17.59 -37.49
C HIS A 425 -19.60 -16.10 -37.85
N SER A 426 -20.29 -15.74 -38.94
CA SER A 426 -20.49 -14.33 -39.32
C SER A 426 -21.34 -13.56 -38.31
N GLN A 427 -22.39 -14.17 -37.75
CA GLN A 427 -23.20 -13.55 -36.71
C GLN A 427 -22.43 -13.46 -35.38
N ALA A 428 -21.75 -14.54 -35.00
CA ALA A 428 -20.94 -14.60 -33.79
C ALA A 428 -19.81 -13.55 -33.82
N THR A 429 -19.14 -13.36 -34.95
CA THR A 429 -18.07 -12.36 -35.10
C THR A 429 -18.58 -10.93 -34.95
N ARG A 430 -19.78 -10.60 -35.44
CA ARG A 430 -20.41 -9.29 -35.22
C ARG A 430 -20.73 -9.06 -33.75
N VAL A 431 -21.40 -10.01 -33.10
CA VAL A 431 -21.74 -9.93 -31.66
C VAL A 431 -20.48 -9.82 -30.81
N MET A 432 -19.47 -10.64 -31.09
CA MET A 432 -18.18 -10.60 -30.39
C MET A 432 -17.47 -9.26 -30.58
N THR A 433 -17.61 -8.60 -31.74
CA THR A 433 -17.02 -7.28 -31.96
C THR A 433 -17.65 -6.23 -31.04
N HIS A 434 -18.99 -6.19 -30.94
CA HIS A 434 -19.67 -5.27 -30.02
C HIS A 434 -19.35 -5.57 -28.56
N LEU A 435 -19.33 -6.85 -28.18
CA LEU A 435 -18.97 -7.27 -26.83
C LEU A 435 -17.54 -6.85 -26.47
N ARG A 436 -16.58 -6.99 -27.40
CA ARG A 436 -15.19 -6.52 -27.20
C ARG A 436 -15.10 -5.02 -26.99
N VAL A 437 -15.88 -4.23 -27.74
CA VAL A 437 -15.92 -2.77 -27.56
C VAL A 437 -16.49 -2.41 -26.21
N LEU A 438 -17.61 -3.05 -25.81
CA LEU A 438 -18.21 -2.84 -24.49
C LEU A 438 -17.24 -3.19 -23.37
N MET A 439 -16.59 -4.36 -23.44
CA MET A 439 -15.59 -4.76 -22.46
C MET A 439 -14.40 -3.79 -22.42
N GLY A 440 -13.92 -3.34 -23.59
CA GLY A 440 -12.85 -2.36 -23.67
C GLY A 440 -13.22 -1.03 -23.00
N LEU A 441 -14.47 -0.58 -23.13
CA LEU A 441 -14.97 0.61 -22.43
C LEU A 441 -15.02 0.41 -20.90
N VAL A 442 -15.45 -0.76 -20.43
CA VAL A 442 -15.44 -1.10 -18.99
C VAL A 442 -14.02 -1.08 -18.45
N TYR A 443 -13.06 -1.74 -19.12
CA TYR A 443 -11.66 -1.75 -18.68
C TYR A 443 -10.99 -0.38 -18.78
N LEU A 444 -11.38 0.44 -19.75
CA LEU A 444 -10.94 1.82 -19.86
C LEU A 444 -11.41 2.64 -18.65
N ALA A 445 -12.69 2.54 -18.28
CA ALA A 445 -13.22 3.20 -17.09
C ALA A 445 -12.50 2.74 -15.82
N MET A 446 -12.27 1.43 -15.66
CA MET A 446 -11.55 0.87 -14.51
C MET A 446 -10.09 1.33 -14.43
N THR A 447 -9.40 1.41 -15.57
CA THR A 447 -8.01 1.90 -15.64
C THR A 447 -7.90 3.32 -15.09
N TRP A 448 -8.77 4.23 -15.54
CA TRP A 448 -8.78 5.62 -15.07
C TRP A 448 -9.27 5.75 -13.63
N LEU A 449 -10.25 4.93 -13.20
CA LEU A 449 -10.72 4.91 -11.81
C LEU A 449 -9.59 4.52 -10.85
N PHE A 450 -8.88 3.42 -11.13
CA PHE A 450 -7.76 2.96 -10.31
C PHE A 450 -6.62 3.99 -10.27
N LEU A 451 -6.25 4.55 -11.42
CA LEU A 451 -5.20 5.57 -11.49
C LEU A 451 -5.58 6.83 -10.70
N ALA A 452 -6.83 7.31 -10.85
CA ALA A 452 -7.30 8.49 -10.11
C ALA A 452 -7.31 8.23 -8.60
N LYS A 453 -7.80 7.06 -8.16
CA LYS A 453 -7.82 6.69 -6.74
C LYS A 453 -6.43 6.53 -6.16
N PHE A 454 -5.50 5.96 -6.92
CA PHE A 454 -4.09 5.89 -6.54
C PHE A 454 -3.48 7.28 -6.32
N ILE A 455 -3.70 8.21 -7.26
CA ILE A 455 -3.19 9.57 -7.19
C ILE A 455 -3.78 10.32 -5.98
N ILE A 456 -5.09 10.19 -5.75
CA ILE A 456 -5.76 10.80 -4.58
C ILE A 456 -5.17 10.24 -3.28
N TYR A 457 -5.04 8.92 -3.18
CA TYR A 457 -4.51 8.27 -1.98
C TYR A 457 -3.05 8.68 -1.71
N ARG A 458 -2.21 8.72 -2.75
CA ARG A 458 -0.84 9.20 -2.65
C ARG A 458 -0.79 10.67 -2.20
N HIS A 459 -1.63 11.54 -2.76
CA HIS A 459 -1.69 12.94 -2.32
C HIS A 459 -2.14 13.08 -0.87
N LEU A 460 -3.09 12.26 -0.43
CA LEU A 460 -3.54 12.22 0.97
C LEU A 460 -2.36 11.88 1.89
N VAL A 461 -1.67 10.76 1.65
CA VAL A 461 -0.53 10.34 2.47
C VAL A 461 0.58 11.39 2.49
N LYS A 462 0.92 11.95 1.33
CA LYS A 462 1.91 13.03 1.24
C LYS A 462 1.50 14.29 2.01
N SER A 463 0.20 14.60 2.07
CA SER A 463 -0.30 15.76 2.81
C SER A 463 -0.30 15.55 4.33
N LEU A 464 -0.37 14.29 4.77
CA LEU A 464 -0.39 13.90 6.17
C LEU A 464 1.03 13.73 6.75
N ALA A 465 1.99 13.32 5.92
CA ALA A 465 3.38 13.11 6.34
C ALA A 465 4.39 13.73 5.33
N PRO A 466 4.42 15.07 5.20
CA PRO A 466 5.26 15.74 4.21
C PRO A 466 6.76 15.59 4.46
N SER A 467 7.21 15.43 5.70
CA SER A 467 8.64 15.40 6.03
C SER A 467 9.30 14.03 5.86
N THR A 468 8.51 12.95 5.80
CA THR A 468 9.02 11.57 5.77
C THR A 468 8.83 10.89 4.41
N ASP A 469 8.05 11.49 3.51
CA ASP A 469 7.71 10.94 2.19
C ASP A 469 8.93 10.75 1.29
N GLN A 470 9.36 9.49 1.13
CA GLN A 470 10.43 9.08 0.22
C GLN A 470 9.97 8.91 -1.24
N ASP A 471 8.68 9.09 -1.55
CA ASP A 471 8.17 8.97 -2.92
C ASP A 471 8.75 10.04 -3.87
N SER A 472 9.43 11.07 -3.33
CA SER A 472 10.12 12.08 -4.12
C SER A 472 11.36 11.57 -4.84
N ASP A 473 11.92 10.46 -4.38
CA ASP A 473 13.24 10.02 -4.78
C ASP A 473 13.18 9.20 -6.06
N TRP A 474 14.17 9.43 -6.93
CA TRP A 474 14.30 8.70 -8.19
C TRP A 474 15.09 7.44 -7.96
N SER A 475 14.47 6.28 -8.17
CA SER A 475 15.16 5.00 -8.21
C SER A 475 15.59 4.64 -9.64
N PHE A 476 16.56 3.73 -9.77
CA PHE A 476 16.94 3.18 -11.07
C PHE A 476 15.77 2.45 -11.75
N GLY A 477 14.93 1.75 -10.96
CA GLY A 477 13.73 1.07 -11.43
C GLY A 477 12.74 2.02 -12.12
N GLN A 478 12.55 3.21 -11.57
CA GLN A 478 11.71 4.26 -12.16
C GLN A 478 12.16 4.70 -13.56
N ILE A 479 13.48 4.88 -13.75
CA ILE A 479 14.03 5.27 -15.05
C ILE A 479 13.83 4.15 -16.07
N LEU A 480 14.05 2.90 -15.65
CA LEU A 480 13.85 1.72 -16.49
C LEU A 480 12.37 1.54 -16.89
N ALA A 481 11.45 1.80 -15.96
CA ALA A 481 10.01 1.77 -16.23
C ALA A 481 9.57 2.80 -17.29
N LEU A 482 10.21 3.98 -17.31
CA LEU A 482 9.96 4.98 -18.36
C LEU A 482 10.59 4.57 -19.70
N ALA A 483 11.81 4.03 -19.67
CA ALA A 483 12.53 3.59 -20.86
C ALA A 483 11.80 2.46 -21.60
N GLN A 484 11.02 1.64 -20.90
CA GLN A 484 10.21 0.56 -21.48
C GLN A 484 9.21 1.04 -22.55
N TRP A 485 8.77 2.31 -22.50
CA TRP A 485 7.83 2.86 -23.48
C TRP A 485 8.51 3.44 -24.73
N VAL A 486 9.82 3.67 -24.69
CA VAL A 486 10.59 4.26 -25.80
C VAL A 486 10.51 3.41 -27.07
N PRO A 487 10.69 2.08 -27.05
CA PRO A 487 10.57 1.24 -28.24
C PRO A 487 9.19 1.36 -28.91
N VAL A 488 8.11 1.45 -28.13
CA VAL A 488 6.74 1.58 -28.66
C VAL A 488 6.57 2.88 -29.42
N VAL A 489 7.09 3.99 -28.87
CA VAL A 489 7.03 5.31 -29.50
C VAL A 489 7.90 5.34 -30.77
N ILE A 490 9.11 4.76 -30.73
CA ILE A 490 10.01 4.69 -31.90
C ILE A 490 9.37 3.87 -33.02
N SER A 491 8.81 2.69 -32.72
CA SER A 491 8.13 1.85 -33.70
C SER A 491 6.98 2.61 -34.37
N LEU A 492 6.15 3.30 -33.59
CA LEU A 492 5.04 4.10 -34.10
C LEU A 492 5.52 5.22 -35.05
N LEU A 493 6.54 5.98 -34.64
CA LEU A 493 7.11 7.07 -35.46
C LEU A 493 7.79 6.55 -36.73
N SER A 494 8.48 5.42 -36.64
CA SER A 494 9.21 4.82 -37.77
C SER A 494 8.25 4.35 -38.87
N ILE A 495 7.14 3.69 -38.50
CA ILE A 495 6.11 3.22 -39.44
C ILE A 495 5.34 4.40 -40.04
N TRP A 496 5.05 5.42 -39.23
CA TRP A 496 4.42 6.64 -39.71
C TRP A 496 5.30 7.35 -40.76
N ARG A 497 6.62 7.44 -40.52
CA ARG A 497 7.56 8.09 -41.43
C ARG A 497 7.82 7.27 -42.70
N SER A 498 8.01 5.95 -42.62
CA SER A 498 8.33 5.11 -43.78
C SER A 498 7.25 5.17 -44.87
N LYS A 499 5.97 5.20 -44.47
CA LYS A 499 4.82 5.31 -45.40
C LYS A 499 4.66 6.70 -46.05
N THR A 500 5.34 7.74 -45.56
CA THR A 500 5.34 9.06 -46.23
C THR A 500 6.23 9.11 -47.47
N ARG A 501 7.33 8.35 -47.52
CA ARG A 501 8.31 8.42 -48.63
C ARG A 501 7.89 7.68 -49.90
N ILE A 502 6.96 6.73 -49.81
CA ILE A 502 6.55 5.90 -50.97
C ILE A 502 5.72 6.70 -52.00
N LYS A 503 5.25 7.91 -51.67
CA LYS A 503 4.43 8.73 -52.59
C LYS A 503 5.19 9.72 -53.47
N THR A 504 6.52 9.84 -53.34
CA THR A 504 7.34 10.80 -54.11
C THR A 504 8.19 10.17 -55.21
N CYS A 505 7.98 8.88 -55.52
CA CYS A 505 8.59 8.21 -56.68
C CYS A 505 7.50 7.81 -57.68
N VAL A 506 6.91 8.80 -58.36
CA VAL A 506 6.16 8.63 -59.61
C VAL A 506 6.52 9.79 -60.52
#